data_AF-A0A8T5QTM8-F1
#
_entry.id   AF-A0A8T5QTM8-F1
#
_cell.length_a   1.000
_cell.length_b   1.000
_cell.length_c   1.000
_cell.angle_alpha   90.00
_cell.angle_beta   90.00
_cell.angle_gamma   90.00
#
_symmetry.space_group_name_H-M   'P 1'
#
loop_
_entity.id
_entity.type
_entity.pdbx_description
1 polymer ?
#
loop_
_entity_poly.entity_id
_entity_poly.type
_entity_poly.pdbx_seq_one_letter_code
_entity_poly.pdbx_strand_id
1 'polypeptide(L)'
;MAVKFKQKCDKCKQNYVLVTSKQKYVQCYDCQKQELSGEIKDPAMKKLFDIPEDFYRRNLFLRNIKISYLKFGSLSEKQIEAFKETVKKIKEGKL
;
A
#
# COMPACT_ATOMS: atom_id res chain seq x y z
N MET A 1 -21.49 -0.43 -3.80
CA MET A 1 -20.35 -0.50 -4.77
C MET A 1 -19.65 0.84 -4.78
N ALA A 2 -18.39 0.94 -4.36
CA ALA A 2 -17.61 2.17 -4.57
C ALA A 2 -17.16 2.20 -6.03
N VAL A 3 -17.51 3.24 -6.78
CA VAL A 3 -17.09 3.41 -8.17
C VAL A 3 -15.56 3.57 -8.19
N LYS A 4 -14.86 2.65 -8.86
CA LYS A 4 -13.40 2.70 -9.06
C LYS A 4 -13.13 3.48 -10.35
N PHE A 5 -12.48 4.63 -10.26
CA PHE A 5 -12.10 5.45 -11.40
C PHE A 5 -10.64 5.21 -11.76
N LYS A 6 -10.26 5.43 -13.03
CA LYS A 6 -8.85 5.42 -13.46
C LYS A 6 -8.35 6.86 -13.43
N GLN A 7 -7.38 7.16 -12.56
CA GLN A 7 -6.75 8.48 -12.49
C GLN A 7 -5.25 8.35 -12.78
N LYS A 8 -4.68 9.36 -13.43
CA LYS A 8 -3.23 9.43 -13.66
C LYS A 8 -2.52 9.63 -12.31
N CYS A 9 -1.34 9.02 -12.17
CA CYS A 9 -0.44 9.27 -11.05
C CYS A 9 -0.10 10.76 -10.98
N ASP A 10 -0.23 11.36 -9.81
CA ASP A 10 0.02 12.79 -9.59
C ASP A 10 1.50 13.15 -9.79
N LYS A 11 2.40 12.21 -9.47
CA LYS A 11 3.86 12.40 -9.54
C LYS A 11 4.42 12.22 -10.96
N CYS A 12 4.09 11.13 -11.64
CA CYS A 12 4.64 10.87 -13.00
C CYS A 12 3.68 11.27 -14.14
N LYS A 13 2.39 11.45 -13.88
CA LYS A 13 1.34 11.78 -14.87
C LYS A 13 1.21 10.83 -16.07
N GLN A 14 1.95 9.71 -16.06
CA GLN A 14 1.98 8.72 -17.15
C GLN A 14 1.13 7.48 -16.81
N ASN A 15 1.28 6.95 -15.60
CA ASN A 15 0.63 5.69 -15.22
C ASN A 15 -0.79 5.92 -14.68
N TYR A 16 -1.75 5.12 -15.15
CA TYR A 16 -3.12 5.07 -14.61
C TYR A 16 -3.20 4.16 -13.40
N VAL A 17 -3.89 4.62 -12.36
CA VAL A 17 -4.10 3.90 -11.10
C VAL A 17 -5.60 3.83 -10.82
N LEU A 18 -6.06 2.70 -10.28
CA LEU A 18 -7.43 2.56 -9.82
C LEU A 18 -7.60 3.31 -8.50
N VAL A 19 -8.55 4.25 -8.47
CA VAL A 19 -8.81 5.12 -7.34
C VAL A 19 -10.27 5.10 -6.96
N THR A 20 -10.52 5.25 -5.67
CA THR A 20 -11.85 5.53 -5.11
C THR A 20 -12.01 7.04 -4.97
N SER A 21 -13.25 7.54 -5.01
CA SER A 21 -13.56 8.98 -4.96
C SER A 21 -13.00 9.73 -3.75
N LYS A 22 -12.62 9.02 -2.68
CA LYS A 22 -12.04 9.60 -1.45
C LYS A 22 -10.53 9.85 -1.53
N GLN A 23 -9.85 9.35 -2.57
CA GLN A 23 -8.38 9.44 -2.68
C GLN A 23 -7.98 10.75 -3.37
N LYS A 24 -7.45 11.71 -2.59
CA LYS A 24 -6.97 13.00 -3.12
C LYS A 24 -5.60 12.93 -3.82
N TYR A 25 -4.67 12.14 -3.29
CA TYR A 25 -3.31 12.02 -3.83
C TYR A 25 -3.04 10.58 -4.29
N VAL A 26 -2.73 10.43 -5.57
CA VAL A 26 -2.65 9.12 -6.24
C VAL A 26 -1.25 8.92 -6.78
N GLN A 27 -0.56 7.89 -6.30
CA GLN A 27 0.78 7.55 -6.76
C GLN A 27 0.82 6.13 -7.33
N CYS A 28 1.49 5.97 -8.47
CA CYS A 28 1.73 4.66 -9.06
C CYS A 28 2.76 3.86 -8.27
N TYR A 29 2.76 2.54 -8.48
CA TYR A 29 3.70 1.63 -7.81
C TYR A 29 5.16 2.04 -8.03
N ASP A 30 5.53 2.39 -9.27
CA ASP A 30 6.87 2.85 -9.63
C ASP A 30 7.33 4.07 -8.81
N CYS A 31 6.48 5.09 -8.72
CA CYS A 31 6.77 6.28 -7.95
C CYS A 31 6.93 6.03 -6.45
N GLN A 32 6.24 5.01 -5.93
CA GLN A 32 6.32 4.59 -4.53
C GLN A 32 7.41 3.56 -4.27
N LYS A 33 7.96 2.92 -5.31
CA LYS A 33 8.96 1.85 -5.17
C LYS A 33 10.19 2.32 -4.41
N GLN A 34 10.67 3.53 -4.71
CA GLN A 34 11.79 4.14 -4.00
C GLN A 34 11.52 4.30 -2.49
N GLU A 35 10.29 4.68 -2.12
CA GLU A 35 9.89 4.80 -0.71
C GLU A 35 9.67 3.43 -0.05
N LEU A 36 9.27 2.41 -0.81
CA LEU A 36 9.02 1.05 -0.32
C LEU A 36 10.31 0.24 -0.08
N SER A 37 11.43 0.65 -0.67
CA SER A 37 12.74 0.00 -0.52
C SER A 37 13.47 0.37 0.79
N GLY A 38 12.86 1.18 1.66
CA GLY A 38 13.46 1.51 2.95
C GLY A 38 13.68 0.28 3.84
N GLU A 39 14.74 0.33 4.65
CA GLU A 39 15.10 -0.75 5.57
C GLU A 39 14.16 -0.77 6.79
N ILE A 40 13.69 -1.97 7.15
CA ILE A 40 12.87 -2.22 8.33
C ILE A 40 13.77 -2.81 9.42
N LYS A 41 14.00 -2.06 10.49
CA LYS A 41 14.87 -2.47 11.60
C LYS A 41 14.17 -3.47 12.54
N ASP A 42 12.86 -3.34 12.73
CA ASP A 42 12.12 -4.24 13.62
C ASP A 42 11.87 -5.62 12.99
N PRO A 43 12.30 -6.72 13.63
CA PRO A 43 12.14 -8.07 13.09
C PRO A 43 10.66 -8.50 12.98
N ALA A 44 9.80 -8.02 13.88
CA ALA A 44 8.36 -8.28 13.83
C ALA A 44 7.71 -7.61 12.61
N MET A 45 8.07 -6.36 12.34
CA MET A 45 7.56 -5.62 11.18
C MET A 45 8.13 -6.16 9.88
N LYS A 46 9.40 -6.60 9.88
CA LYS A 46 10.02 -7.26 8.73
C LYS A 46 9.22 -8.48 8.30
N LYS A 47 8.80 -9.34 9.24
CA LYS A 47 7.92 -10.49 8.96
C LYS A 47 6.52 -10.07 8.49
N LEU A 48 5.98 -8.99 9.04
CA LEU A 48 4.66 -8.48 8.64
C LEU A 48 4.66 -8.01 7.18
N PHE A 49 5.71 -7.32 6.77
CA PHE A 49 5.88 -6.78 5.42
C PHE A 49 6.53 -7.76 4.43
N ASP A 50 6.82 -8.99 4.86
CA ASP A 50 7.29 -10.09 4.02
C ASP A 50 6.11 -10.68 3.22
N ILE A 51 5.59 -9.90 2.29
CA ILE A 51 4.49 -10.29 1.40
C ILE A 51 4.92 -10.15 -0.07
N PRO A 52 4.35 -10.96 -0.99
CA PRO A 52 4.72 -10.92 -2.39
C PRO A 52 4.49 -9.54 -3.02
N GLU A 53 5.40 -9.13 -3.91
CA GLU A 53 5.39 -7.80 -4.55
C GLU A 53 4.06 -7.50 -5.27
N ASP A 54 3.43 -8.53 -5.84
CA ASP A 54 2.13 -8.42 -6.51
C ASP A 54 1.04 -7.83 -5.59
N PHE A 55 1.07 -8.09 -4.28
CA PHE A 55 0.12 -7.52 -3.32
C PHE A 55 0.29 -6.01 -3.21
N TYR A 56 1.55 -5.54 -3.18
CA TYR A 56 1.85 -4.13 -3.19
C TYR A 56 1.44 -3.47 -4.51
N ARG A 57 1.60 -4.16 -5.65
CA ARG A 57 1.15 -3.63 -6.95
C ARG A 57 -0.37 -3.46 -6.99
N ARG A 58 -1.13 -4.47 -6.54
CA ARG A 58 -2.59 -4.47 -6.59
C ARG A 58 -3.23 -3.53 -5.58
N ASN A 59 -2.61 -3.32 -4.41
CA ASN A 59 -3.24 -2.63 -3.30
C ASN A 59 -2.43 -1.40 -2.83
N LEU A 60 -3.02 -0.21 -2.98
CA LEU A 60 -2.41 1.04 -2.51
C LEU A 60 -2.33 1.12 -0.97
N PHE A 61 -3.31 0.59 -0.25
CA PHE A 61 -3.34 0.63 1.21
C PHE A 61 -2.14 -0.08 1.82
N LEU A 62 -1.76 -1.25 1.30
CA LEU A 62 -0.57 -1.97 1.76
C LEU A 62 0.71 -1.17 1.55
N ARG A 63 0.81 -0.46 0.42
CA ARG A 63 1.94 0.45 0.14
C ARG A 63 1.97 1.61 1.13
N ASN A 64 0.83 2.24 1.35
CA ASN A 64 0.73 3.37 2.27
C ASN A 64 1.10 2.98 3.71
N ILE A 65 0.66 1.82 4.21
CA ILE A 65 1.03 1.34 5.55
C ILE A 65 2.56 1.16 5.65
N LYS A 66 3.18 0.52 4.65
CA LYS A 66 4.64 0.32 4.65
C LYS A 66 5.39 1.65 4.60
N ILE A 67 4.97 2.58 3.74
CA ILE A 67 5.58 3.92 3.65
C ILE A 67 5.39 4.70 4.95
N SER A 68 4.21 4.64 5.57
CA SER A 68 3.97 5.26 6.87
C SER A 68 4.89 4.68 7.94
N TYR A 69 5.04 3.37 8.01
CA TYR A 69 5.99 2.75 8.94
C TYR A 69 7.43 3.21 8.67
N LEU A 70 7.87 3.27 7.41
CA LEU A 70 9.22 3.72 7.06
C LEU A 70 9.46 5.21 7.38
N LYS A 71 8.43 6.06 7.29
CA LYS A 71 8.51 7.49 7.60
C LYS A 71 8.46 7.79 9.11
N PHE A 72 7.56 7.12 9.82
CA PHE A 72 7.27 7.42 11.22
C PHE A 72 7.92 6.43 12.20
N GLY A 73 8.49 5.33 11.71
CA GLY A 73 9.15 4.29 12.52
C GLY A 73 8.21 3.45 13.39
N SER A 74 6.89 3.67 13.32
CA SER A 74 5.90 3.00 14.16
C SER A 74 4.56 2.86 13.45
N LEU A 75 3.77 1.87 13.87
CA LEU A 75 2.40 1.65 13.44
C LEU A 75 1.52 1.41 14.68
N SER A 76 0.31 1.94 14.66
CA SER A 76 -0.69 1.61 15.67
C SER A 76 -1.19 0.18 15.51
N GLU A 77 -1.62 -0.46 16.59
CA GLU A 77 -2.16 -1.82 16.58
C GLU A 77 -3.31 -1.99 15.57
N LYS A 78 -4.19 -0.98 15.49
CA LYS A 78 -5.28 -0.92 14.49
C LYS A 78 -4.77 -0.95 13.05
N GLN A 79 -3.64 -0.30 12.76
CA GLN A 79 -3.04 -0.30 11.42
C GLN A 79 -2.44 -1.68 11.09
N ILE A 80 -1.81 -2.33 12.07
CA ILE A 80 -1.26 -3.69 11.93
C ILE A 80 -2.39 -4.70 11.68
N GLU A 81 -3.48 -4.61 12.44
CA GLU A 81 -4.66 -5.45 12.28
C GLU A 81 -5.30 -5.26 10.90
N ALA A 82 -5.56 -4.01 10.50
CA ALA A 82 -6.12 -3.69 9.19
C ALA A 82 -5.21 -4.16 8.04
N PHE A 83 -3.88 -4.10 8.22
CA PHE A 83 -2.93 -4.64 7.26
C PHE A 83 -3.08 -6.15 7.10
N LYS A 84 -3.08 -6.91 8.22
CA LYS A 84 -3.25 -8.37 8.20
C LYS A 84 -4.58 -8.77 7.56
N GLU A 85 -5.67 -8.10 7.93
CA GLU A 85 -6.98 -8.32 7.33
C GLU A 85 -6.99 -8.06 5.82
N THR A 86 -6.34 -6.98 5.38
CA THR A 86 -6.28 -6.63 3.95
C THR A 86 -5.49 -7.68 3.17
N VAL A 87 -4.35 -8.13 3.70
CA VAL A 87 -3.57 -9.23 3.09
C VAL A 87 -4.41 -10.50 3.01
N LYS A 88 -5.17 -10.83 4.06
CA LYS A 88 -6.08 -11.99 4.07
C LYS A 88 -7.17 -11.85 3.00
N LYS A 89 -7.81 -10.69 2.89
CA LYS A 89 -8.85 -10.41 1.89
C LYS A 89 -8.32 -10.51 0.45
N ILE A 90 -7.08 -10.11 0.21
CA ILE A 90 -6.42 -10.27 -1.10
C ILE A 90 -6.15 -11.74 -1.40
N LYS A 91 -5.65 -12.51 -0.42
CA LYS A 91 -5.47 -13.97 -0.56
C LYS A 91 -6.78 -14.69 -0.87
N GLU A 92 -7.88 -14.26 -0.27
CA GLU A 92 -9.22 -14.78 -0.51
C GLU A 92 -9.85 -14.28 -1.83
N GLY A 93 -9.19 -13.39 -2.58
CA GLY A 93 -9.70 -12.86 -3.86
C GLY A 93 -10.91 -11.91 -3.74
N LYS A 94 -11.17 -11.35 -2.55
CA LYS A 94 -12.39 -10.56 -2.26
C LYS A 94 -12.28 -9.06 -2.58
N LEU A 95 -11.29 -8.59 -3.37
CA LEU A 95 -10.91 -7.16 -3.45
C LEU A 95 -10.70 -6.61 -4.87
#